data_AF-A0AAP3E0W7-F1
#
_entry.id   AF-A0AAP3E0W7-F1
#
_cell.length_a   1.000
_cell.length_b   1.000
_cell.length_c   1.000
_cell.angle_alpha   90.00
_cell.angle_beta   90.00
_cell.angle_gamma   90.00
#
_symmetry.space_group_name_H-M   'P 1'
#
loop_
_entity.id
_entity.type
_entity.pdbx_description
1 polymer ?
#
loop_
_entity_poly.entity_id
_entity_poly.type
_entity_poly.pdbx_seq_one_letter_code
_entity_poly.pdbx_strand_id
1 'polypeptide(L)' 'MLRQPQHAARRCPDCEAVLSNVQGVDACPDCEWIDESTSETVRRESR' A
#
# COMPACT_ATOMS: atom_id res chain seq x y z
N MET A 1 -11.60 -17.31 -12.01
CA MET A 1 -10.15 -17.16 -11.75
C MET A 1 -9.95 -15.84 -11.04
N LEU A 2 -9.61 -15.84 -9.75
CA LEU A 2 -9.36 -14.60 -9.01
C LEU A 2 -8.09 -13.96 -9.56
N ARG A 3 -8.22 -12.79 -10.19
CA ARG A 3 -7.08 -11.90 -10.43
C ARG A 3 -6.59 -11.48 -9.05
N GLN A 4 -5.43 -11.98 -8.61
CA GLN A 4 -4.76 -11.41 -7.45
C GLN A 4 -4.63 -9.90 -7.69
N PRO A 5 -5.07 -9.05 -6.75
CA PRO A 5 -4.79 -7.64 -6.84
C PRO A 5 -3.27 -7.52 -6.79
N GLN A 6 -2.67 -7.27 -7.96
CA GLN A 6 -1.26 -6.94 -8.06
C GLN A 6 -1.14 -5.53 -7.47
N HIS A 7 -1.20 -5.42 -6.15
CA HIS A 7 -0.58 -4.30 -5.46
C HIS A 7 0.91 -4.44 -5.78
N ALA A 8 1.32 -3.81 -6.88
CA ALA A 8 2.70 -3.67 -7.23
C ALA A 8 3.40 -3.17 -5.96
N ALA A 9 4.40 -3.93 -5.49
CA ALA A 9 5.13 -3.58 -4.29
C ALA A 9 5.66 -2.15 -4.44
N ARG A 10 5.01 -1.20 -3.76
CA ARG A 10 5.42 0.19 -3.80
C ARG A 10 6.75 0.31 -3.08
N ARG A 11 7.60 1.22 -3.57
CA ARG A 11 8.90 1.53 -2.96
C ARG A 11 8.87 2.93 -2.41
N CYS A 12 9.58 3.15 -1.31
CA CYS A 12 9.72 4.48 -0.73
C CYS A 12 10.47 5.39 -1.71
N PRO A 13 9.99 6.63 -1.96
CA PRO A 13 10.68 7.57 -2.84
C PRO A 13 12.00 8.11 -2.26
N ASP A 14 12.17 8.08 -0.93
CA ASP A 14 13.36 8.61 -0.26
C ASP A 14 14.49 7.59 -0.14
N CYS A 15 14.17 6.34 0.20
CA CYS A 15 15.18 5.31 0.50
C CYS A 15 15.09 4.07 -0.39
N GLU A 16 14.17 4.03 -1.35
CA GLU A 16 13.90 2.91 -2.27
C GLU A 16 13.52 1.57 -1.60
N ALA A 17 13.37 1.55 -0.27
CA ALA A 17 12.96 0.37 0.48
C ALA A 17 11.55 -0.08 0.06
N VAL A 18 11.33 -1.40 0.09
CA VAL A 18 10.01 -1.99 -0.19
C VAL A 18 9.06 -1.58 0.93
N LEU A 19 7.94 -0.95 0.57
CA LEU A 19 6.93 -0.56 1.54
C LEU A 19 6.23 -1.79 2.09
N SER A 20 5.96 -1.75 3.40
CA SER A 20 5.18 -2.76 4.09
C SER A 20 3.75 -2.28 4.21
N ASN A 21 2.80 -3.10 3.76
CA ASN A 21 1.39 -2.79 3.94
C ASN A 21 0.95 -3.21 5.35
N VAL A 22 0.70 -2.23 6.21
CA VAL A 22 0.22 -2.43 7.57
C VAL A 22 -1.21 -1.90 7.64
N GLN A 23 -2.19 -2.79 7.86
CA GLN A 23 -3.62 -2.44 7.96
C GLN A 23 -4.19 -1.69 6.74
N GLY A 24 -3.65 -1.91 5.55
CA GLY A 24 -4.06 -1.20 4.34
C GLY A 24 -3.38 0.15 4.13
N VAL A 25 -2.35 0.46 4.92
CA VAL A 25 -1.49 1.64 4.76
C VAL A 25 -0.10 1.17 4.36
N ASP A 26 0.46 1.71 3.28
CA ASP A 26 1.85 1.41 2.90
C ASP A 26 2.80 2.29 3.71
N ALA A 27 3.65 1.67 4.53
CA ALA A 27 4.63 2.36 5.38
C ALA A 27 6.05 1.85 5.11
N CYS A 28 7.02 2.76 5.16
CA CYS A 28 8.43 2.44 5.01
C CYS A 28 9.04 2.09 6.38
N PRO A 29 9.66 0.91 6.55
CA PRO A 29 10.26 0.50 7.81
C PRO A 29 11.59 1.22 8.12
N ASP A 30 12.26 1.79 7.12
CA ASP A 30 13.58 2.42 7.28
C ASP A 30 13.52 3.90 7.67
N CYS A 31 12.56 4.64 7.10
CA CYS A 31 12.45 6.09 7.28
C CYS A 31 11.09 6.56 7.83
N GLU A 32 10.21 5.64 8.22
CA GLU A 32 8.87 5.92 8.78
C GLU A 32 7.94 6.71 7.83
N TRP A 33 8.22 6.71 6.52
CA TRP A 33 7.37 7.34 5.52
C TRP A 33 6.04 6.59 5.35
N ILE A 34 4.92 7.30 5.20
CA ILE A 34 3.57 6.73 5.16
C ILE A 34 2.86 7.20 3.88
N ASP A 35 2.36 6.26 3.07
CA ASP A 35 1.52 6.53 1.89
C ASP A 35 0.06 6.71 2.33
N GLU A 36 -0.42 7.96 2.40
CA GLU A 36 -1.81 8.26 2.77
C GLU A 36 -2.82 7.95 1.64
N SER A 37 -2.35 7.55 0.45
CA SER A 37 -3.19 7.39 -0.75
C SER A 37 -3.90 6.04 -0.84
N THR A 38 -3.62 5.10 0.07
CA THR A 38 -4.21 3.74 0.05
C THR A 38 -5.59 3.62 0.72
N SER A 39 -6.08 4.71 1.34
CA SER A 39 -7.35 4.74 2.08
C SER A 39 -8.62 4.64 1.21
N GLU A 40 -8.52 4.67 -0.13
CA GLU A 40 -9.70 4.74 -1.02
C GLU A 40 -10.29 3.39 -1.45
N THR A 41 -9.64 2.25 -1.18
CA THR A 41 -10.06 0.98 -1.81
C THR A 41 -11.21 0.26 -1.08
N VAL A 42 -11.52 0.59 0.19
CA VAL A 42 -12.58 -0.09 0.96
C VAL A 42 -13.93 0.64 0.86
N ARG A 43 -14.44 0.88 -0.35
CA ARG A 43 -15.82 1.41 -0.53
C ARG A 43 -16.66 0.79 -1.65
N ARG A 44 -16.19 -0.26 -2.32
CA ARG A 44 -16.86 -0.76 -3.54
C ARG A 44 -17.31 -2.22 -3.50
N GLU A 45 -17.83 -2.72 -2.37
CA GLU A 45 -18.63 -3.96 -2.32
C GLU A 45 -19.79 -3.81 -1.31
N SER A 46 -20.75 -2.92 -1.62
CA SER A 46 -22.07 -2.89 -0.98
C SER A 46 -23.07 -2.12 -1.85
N ARG A 47 -23.42 -2.65 -3.03
CA ARG A 47 -24.79 -2.53 -3.56
C ARG A 47 -25.06 -3.48 -4.72
#